data_AF-A0A940PN06-F1
#
_entry.id   AF-A0A940PN06-F1
#
_cell.length_a   1.000
_cell.length_b   1.000
_cell.length_c   1.000
_cell.angle_alpha   90.00
_cell.angle_beta   90.00
_cell.angle_gamma   90.00
#
_symmetry.space_group_name_H-M   'P 1'
#
loop_
_entity.id
_entity.type
_entity.pdbx_description
1 polymer ?
#
loop_
_entity_poly.entity_id
_entity_poly.type
_entity_poly.pdbx_seq_one_letter_code
_entity_poly.pdbx_strand_id
1 'polypeptide(L)'
;MRTTWRRSIAAVIAVVMALTTGCGPQLSKEQQQSSQQGIPSNQGQEANRQKSEILNGKTSEISSNGGTIRIQETGSSELNIPIVTVNGKKYVIGPDFANMVGFNANWDEQRKVFQLGDHDAAYELKMDSLTALKDEESVTLPESPVLHNAQVHIPVSAVNSLFPEDISCEVRGDTLVIHATDTPVSEAIDGPEEANTGSELDFGDDPADPFKGDEGTDTETSAMASPLLWEEENVIPVLKNINMNALISRGKRYLGVDYMFGATPYQRSGRFDCSSFTKYVFGVYGVKLNRTARAQATQGVAVSRKNLRKGDLMFFYVPGRFKTNRTVGHVGIYMGNQRMLHSSPKPQNGVQITNINKAYWKRTYLRSRRVAY
;
A
#
# COMPACT_ATOMS: atom_id res chain seq x y z
N MET A 1 -13.98 26.93 64.82
CA MET A 1 -15.27 27.47 64.36
C MET A 1 -15.51 27.03 62.92
N ARG A 2 -16.62 26.30 62.68
CA ARG A 2 -17.41 26.14 61.43
C ARG A 2 -16.70 25.50 60.21
N THR A 3 -17.22 24.49 59.49
CA THR A 3 -18.59 23.97 59.33
C THR A 3 -18.63 22.67 58.48
N THR A 4 -19.37 21.64 58.96
CA THR A 4 -20.35 20.74 58.26
C THR A 4 -19.92 19.75 57.15
N TRP A 5 -20.04 18.40 57.34
CA TRP A 5 -21.19 17.46 57.09
C TRP A 5 -21.28 16.95 55.61
N ARG A 6 -21.65 15.72 55.18
CA ARG A 6 -22.14 14.45 55.77
C ARG A 6 -22.34 13.37 54.65
N ARG A 7 -22.57 12.09 55.04
CA ARG A 7 -23.22 10.92 54.33
C ARG A 7 -22.33 10.05 53.40
N SER A 8 -22.08 8.75 53.65
CA SER A 8 -22.92 7.53 53.85
C SER A 8 -23.50 6.94 52.56
N ILE A 9 -23.16 5.68 52.23
CA ILE A 9 -24.06 4.54 51.94
C ILE A 9 -23.22 3.23 51.88
N ALA A 10 -23.67 2.23 52.65
CA ALA A 10 -23.25 0.84 52.59
C ALA A 10 -24.24 0.05 51.73
N ALA A 11 -23.78 -0.99 51.03
CA ALA A 11 -24.65 -2.01 50.44
C ALA A 11 -24.17 -3.40 50.85
N VAL A 12 -25.14 -4.20 51.30
CA VAL A 12 -25.01 -5.49 52.01
C VAL A 12 -25.15 -6.66 51.04
N ILE A 13 -24.45 -7.73 51.39
CA ILE A 13 -24.37 -9.09 50.81
C ILE A 13 -25.72 -9.83 50.87
N ALA A 14 -26.03 -10.67 49.86
CA ALA A 14 -26.73 -11.94 50.09
C ALA A 14 -26.54 -12.94 48.93
N VAL A 15 -25.89 -14.05 49.25
CA VAL A 15 -25.79 -15.31 48.50
C VAL A 15 -26.97 -16.20 48.92
N VAL A 16 -27.63 -16.87 47.97
CA VAL A 16 -28.42 -18.08 48.25
C VAL A 16 -28.27 -19.08 47.08
N MET A 17 -27.62 -20.21 47.35
CA MET A 17 -27.80 -21.47 46.62
C MET A 17 -28.98 -22.24 47.21
N ALA A 18 -29.71 -22.99 46.39
CA ALA A 18 -30.28 -24.28 46.81
C ALA A 18 -30.62 -25.16 45.60
N LEU A 19 -30.23 -26.42 45.73
CA LEU A 19 -30.39 -27.57 44.84
C LEU A 19 -31.76 -28.24 45.02
N THR A 20 -32.21 -29.04 44.04
CA THR A 20 -32.87 -30.37 44.17
C THR A 20 -33.24 -30.92 42.76
N THR A 21 -32.62 -32.01 42.24
CA THR A 21 -33.14 -33.41 42.13
C THR A 21 -34.60 -33.54 41.67
N GLY A 22 -35.02 -34.35 40.68
CA GLY A 22 -34.41 -35.42 39.88
C GLY A 22 -35.46 -36.14 39.00
N CYS A 23 -35.10 -37.32 38.48
CA CYS A 23 -35.90 -38.37 37.80
C CYS A 23 -36.15 -38.32 36.27
N GLY A 24 -35.60 -39.31 35.55
CA GLY A 24 -36.04 -39.75 34.20
C GLY A 24 -37.07 -40.90 34.28
N PRO A 25 -37.65 -41.37 33.14
CA PRO A 25 -37.07 -42.55 32.47
C PRO A 25 -37.22 -42.61 30.91
N GLN A 26 -36.64 -43.71 30.39
CA GLN A 26 -36.32 -44.23 29.04
C GLN A 26 -37.24 -44.08 27.78
N LEU A 27 -36.53 -43.97 26.63
CA LEU A 27 -36.64 -44.61 25.29
C LEU A 27 -38.00 -44.68 24.53
N SER A 28 -38.04 -44.15 23.30
CA SER A 28 -37.92 -44.90 22.03
C SER A 28 -38.31 -44.05 20.80
N LYS A 29 -38.18 -44.66 19.61
CA LYS A 29 -38.01 -44.10 18.26
C LYS A 29 -39.24 -43.37 17.69
N GLU A 30 -38.98 -42.66 16.59
CA GLU A 30 -39.92 -42.16 15.57
C GLU A 30 -40.71 -40.89 15.90
N GLN A 31 -40.19 -39.77 15.41
CA GLN A 31 -40.88 -38.73 14.59
C GLN A 31 -39.99 -37.47 14.64
N GLN A 32 -39.01 -37.38 13.75
CA GLN A 32 -39.09 -36.56 12.53
C GLN A 32 -39.48 -35.10 12.76
N GLN A 33 -38.56 -34.24 12.28
CA GLN A 33 -38.73 -32.86 11.84
C GLN A 33 -38.86 -31.79 12.92
N SER A 34 -37.73 -31.16 13.26
CA SER A 34 -37.37 -29.88 12.68
C SER A 34 -36.22 -29.23 13.47
N SER A 35 -35.37 -28.52 12.74
CA SER A 35 -34.47 -27.45 13.19
C SER A 35 -33.20 -27.79 13.99
N GLN A 36 -32.09 -27.29 13.44
CA GLN A 36 -30.78 -27.01 14.04
C GLN A 36 -29.71 -28.14 14.02
N GLN A 37 -29.02 -28.22 12.89
CA GLN A 37 -27.57 -28.46 12.82
C GLN A 37 -26.99 -27.20 12.13
N GLY A 38 -26.09 -26.40 12.70
CA GLY A 38 -24.87 -26.81 13.38
C GLY A 38 -23.85 -27.19 12.32
N ILE A 39 -23.17 -26.21 11.70
CA ILE A 39 -22.09 -26.47 10.75
C ILE A 39 -20.79 -26.69 11.53
N PRO A 40 -20.16 -27.87 11.43
CA PRO A 40 -18.77 -28.08 11.84
C PRO A 40 -17.80 -27.78 10.70
N SER A 41 -16.58 -27.53 11.14
CA SER A 41 -15.33 -27.25 10.44
C SER A 41 -14.93 -28.16 9.27
N ASN A 42 -14.23 -27.54 8.31
CA ASN A 42 -13.15 -28.05 7.45
C ASN A 42 -13.15 -29.54 7.08
N GLN A 43 -13.73 -29.84 5.93
CA GLN A 43 -13.26 -30.82 4.94
C GLN A 43 -14.11 -30.67 3.68
N GLY A 44 -13.50 -30.34 2.55
CA GLY A 44 -14.25 -30.11 1.29
C GLY A 44 -13.49 -29.33 0.22
N GLN A 45 -12.18 -29.55 0.06
CA GLN A 45 -11.62 -29.54 -1.28
C GLN A 45 -12.00 -30.87 -1.92
N GLU A 46 -12.40 -30.89 -3.19
CA GLU A 46 -12.88 -32.05 -3.97
C GLU A 46 -14.39 -32.37 -3.90
N ALA A 47 -15.26 -31.44 -4.32
CA ALA A 47 -16.58 -31.81 -4.87
C ALA A 47 -17.21 -30.66 -5.66
N ASN A 48 -16.59 -30.25 -6.78
CA ASN A 48 -17.34 -29.54 -7.83
C ASN A 48 -16.71 -29.69 -9.23
N ARG A 49 -16.23 -30.91 -9.54
CA ARG A 49 -15.96 -31.35 -10.91
C ARG A 49 -17.02 -32.38 -11.27
N GLN A 50 -18.11 -31.93 -11.89
CA GLN A 50 -18.92 -32.67 -12.89
C GLN A 50 -20.32 -32.04 -13.01
N LYS A 51 -20.42 -30.97 -13.80
CA LYS A 51 -21.54 -30.77 -14.75
C LYS A 51 -21.28 -29.55 -15.64
N SER A 52 -20.43 -29.75 -16.66
CA SER A 52 -20.46 -28.94 -17.89
C SER A 52 -19.63 -29.63 -18.98
N GLU A 53 -20.10 -30.80 -19.43
CA GLU A 53 -19.91 -31.22 -20.83
C GLU A 53 -21.21 -30.76 -21.52
N ILE A 54 -21.18 -29.85 -22.48
CA ILE A 54 -20.92 -30.12 -23.90
C ILE A 54 -20.64 -28.76 -24.57
N LEU A 55 -19.43 -28.55 -25.10
CA LEU A 55 -19.11 -27.99 -26.43
C LEU A 55 -17.62 -27.61 -26.53
N ASN A 56 -16.88 -28.57 -27.07
CA ASN A 56 -15.59 -28.52 -27.78
C ASN A 56 -14.83 -27.18 -27.90
N GLY A 57 -13.58 -27.19 -27.43
CA GLY A 57 -12.52 -26.35 -27.99
C GLY A 57 -11.30 -26.10 -27.08
N LYS A 58 -10.42 -27.11 -26.93
CA LYS A 58 -9.02 -27.03 -26.42
C LYS A 58 -8.71 -26.00 -25.33
N THR A 59 -8.74 -26.45 -24.08
CA THR A 59 -8.09 -25.78 -22.94
C THR A 59 -6.70 -26.39 -22.71
N SER A 60 -5.66 -25.57 -22.86
CA SER A 60 -4.34 -25.84 -22.30
C SER A 60 -4.34 -25.32 -20.86
N GLU A 61 -3.93 -26.17 -19.92
CA GLU A 61 -3.63 -25.78 -18.54
C GLU A 61 -2.61 -24.63 -18.51
N ILE A 62 -2.93 -23.53 -17.85
CA ILE A 62 -1.94 -22.49 -17.49
C ILE A 62 -1.99 -22.32 -15.98
N SER A 63 -0.94 -22.84 -15.35
CA SER A 63 -0.47 -22.54 -14.01
C SER A 63 -0.36 -21.02 -13.81
N SER A 64 -0.94 -20.53 -12.72
CA SER A 64 -0.91 -19.14 -12.30
C SER A 64 0.48 -18.73 -11.82
N ASN A 65 1.34 -18.35 -12.77
CA ASN A 65 2.46 -17.44 -12.54
C ASN A 65 2.01 -16.05 -13.00
N GLY A 66 2.22 -15.03 -12.17
CA GLY A 66 1.87 -13.62 -12.43
C GLY A 66 2.56 -13.05 -13.67
N GLY A 67 2.02 -13.38 -14.84
CA GLY A 67 2.38 -12.84 -16.13
C GLY A 67 1.33 -11.85 -16.58
N THR A 68 1.79 -10.63 -16.86
CA THR A 68 1.07 -9.62 -17.62
C THR A 68 0.43 -10.26 -18.85
N ILE A 69 -0.89 -10.13 -18.99
CA ILE A 69 -1.59 -10.52 -20.22
C ILE A 69 -0.97 -9.70 -21.35
N ARG A 70 -0.31 -10.39 -22.29
CA ARG A 70 0.17 -9.79 -23.54
C ARG A 70 -1.05 -9.43 -24.37
N ILE A 71 -1.36 -8.14 -24.42
CA ILE A 71 -2.33 -7.59 -25.38
C ILE A 71 -1.68 -7.69 -26.76
N GLN A 72 -2.39 -8.30 -27.71
CA GLN A 72 -1.99 -8.40 -29.10
C GLN A 72 -1.72 -7.02 -29.68
N GLU A 73 -0.58 -6.92 -30.37
CA GLU A 73 -0.22 -5.79 -31.23
C GLU A 73 -1.33 -5.53 -32.24
N THR A 74 -2.16 -4.53 -31.96
CA THR A 74 -2.93 -3.80 -32.97
C THR A 74 -2.71 -2.32 -32.69
N GLY A 75 -2.23 -1.60 -33.70
CA GLY A 75 -1.62 -0.27 -33.63
C GLY A 75 -2.55 0.88 -33.25
N SER A 76 -3.20 0.81 -32.10
CA SER A 76 -3.80 1.95 -31.41
C SER A 76 -3.71 1.71 -29.90
N SER A 77 -2.96 2.55 -29.18
CA SER A 77 -2.74 2.50 -27.72
C SER A 77 -3.95 2.93 -26.90
N GLU A 78 -5.11 2.42 -27.28
CA GLU A 78 -6.41 2.65 -26.64
C GLU A 78 -6.83 1.37 -25.90
N LEU A 79 -6.93 1.47 -24.59
CA LEU A 79 -7.45 0.42 -23.73
C LEU A 79 -8.96 0.64 -23.56
N ASN A 80 -9.75 -0.35 -23.93
CA ASN A 80 -11.20 -0.24 -23.98
C ASN A 80 -11.82 -0.99 -22.80
N ILE A 81 -12.55 -0.28 -21.93
CA ILE A 81 -13.25 -0.85 -20.78
C ILE A 81 -14.76 -0.75 -21.02
N PRO A 82 -15.50 -1.87 -20.97
CA PRO A 82 -16.96 -1.83 -21.07
C PRO A 82 -17.59 -1.02 -19.94
N ILE A 83 -18.54 -0.16 -20.29
CA ILE A 83 -19.40 0.56 -19.35
C ILE A 83 -20.62 -0.30 -19.07
N VAL A 84 -20.96 -0.44 -17.79
CA VAL A 84 -22.18 -1.08 -17.32
C VAL A 84 -23.11 -0.05 -16.71
N THR A 85 -24.41 -0.26 -16.89
CA THR A 85 -25.43 0.63 -16.31
C THR A 85 -26.00 0.00 -15.05
N VAL A 86 -25.90 0.69 -13.93
CA VAL A 86 -26.51 0.31 -12.65
C VAL A 86 -27.44 1.44 -12.22
N ASN A 87 -28.74 1.16 -12.07
CA ASN A 87 -29.75 2.15 -11.69
C ASN A 87 -29.75 3.43 -12.56
N GLY A 88 -29.55 3.27 -13.87
CA GLY A 88 -29.53 4.39 -14.83
C GLY A 88 -28.23 5.20 -14.84
N LYS A 89 -27.20 4.80 -14.09
CA LYS A 89 -25.90 5.46 -14.00
C LYS A 89 -24.81 4.59 -14.62
N LYS A 90 -23.78 5.23 -15.19
CA LYS A 90 -22.68 4.57 -15.93
C LYS A 90 -21.50 4.27 -15.01
N TYR A 91 -21.08 3.01 -15.00
CA TYR A 91 -19.97 2.51 -14.19
C TYR A 91 -19.00 1.69 -15.02
N VAL A 92 -17.77 1.55 -14.52
CA VAL A 92 -16.82 0.51 -14.91
C VAL A 92 -16.63 -0.47 -13.77
N ILE A 93 -16.32 -1.72 -14.09
CA ILE A 93 -15.99 -2.73 -13.09
C ILE A 93 -14.62 -2.39 -12.50
N GLY A 94 -14.56 -2.19 -11.19
CA GLY A 94 -13.38 -1.68 -10.48
C GLY A 94 -12.12 -2.53 -10.66
N PRO A 95 -12.19 -3.86 -10.45
CA PRO A 95 -11.06 -4.75 -10.71
C PRO A 95 -10.57 -4.72 -12.16
N ASP A 96 -11.48 -4.67 -13.14
CA ASP A 96 -11.12 -4.62 -14.56
C ASP A 96 -10.43 -3.30 -14.89
N PHE A 97 -10.97 -2.19 -14.35
CA PHE A 97 -10.33 -0.88 -14.46
C PHE A 97 -8.93 -0.88 -13.87
N ALA A 98 -8.75 -1.40 -12.65
CA ALA A 98 -7.46 -1.48 -11.99
C ALA A 98 -6.44 -2.26 -12.83
N ASN A 99 -6.82 -3.44 -13.30
CA ASN A 99 -5.96 -4.26 -14.14
C ASN A 99 -5.58 -3.55 -15.44
N MET A 100 -6.54 -2.89 -16.08
CA MET A 100 -6.34 -2.18 -17.35
C MET A 100 -5.35 -1.01 -17.20
N VAL A 101 -5.46 -0.23 -16.12
CA VAL A 101 -4.53 0.88 -15.84
C VAL A 101 -3.26 0.43 -15.12
N GLY A 102 -3.12 -0.86 -14.83
CA GLY A 102 -1.97 -1.42 -14.14
C GLY A 102 -1.89 -1.11 -12.65
N PHE A 103 -3.00 -0.79 -11.99
CA PHE A 103 -3.02 -0.67 -10.53
C PHE A 103 -3.22 -2.02 -9.86
N ASN A 104 -2.60 -2.16 -8.70
CA ASN A 104 -3.04 -3.13 -7.71
C ASN A 104 -4.37 -2.67 -7.12
N ALA A 105 -5.26 -3.63 -6.89
CA ALA A 105 -6.55 -3.40 -6.28
C ALA A 105 -6.75 -4.35 -5.10
N ASN A 106 -7.40 -3.85 -4.06
CA ASN A 106 -7.81 -4.65 -2.93
C ASN A 106 -9.21 -4.25 -2.44
N TRP A 107 -10.02 -5.23 -2.10
CA TRP A 107 -11.31 -5.02 -1.45
C TRP A 107 -11.18 -5.29 0.05
N ASP A 108 -11.45 -4.26 0.85
CA ASP A 108 -11.53 -4.38 2.31
C ASP A 108 -13.00 -4.53 2.73
N GLU A 109 -13.42 -5.76 2.96
CA GLU A 109 -14.79 -6.11 3.36
C GLU A 109 -15.20 -5.43 4.67
N GLN A 110 -14.28 -5.32 5.64
CA GLN A 110 -14.58 -4.77 6.96
C GLN A 110 -14.83 -3.26 6.89
N ARG A 111 -14.02 -2.55 6.10
CA ARG A 111 -14.16 -1.09 5.90
C ARG A 111 -15.16 -0.74 4.79
N LYS A 112 -15.57 -1.71 3.97
CA LYS A 112 -16.30 -1.49 2.72
C LYS A 112 -15.59 -0.50 1.80
N VAL A 113 -14.28 -0.68 1.67
CA VAL A 113 -13.39 0.22 0.92
C VAL A 113 -12.71 -0.55 -0.20
N PHE A 114 -12.76 0.00 -1.41
CA PHE A 114 -11.96 -0.45 -2.54
C PHE A 114 -10.69 0.39 -2.65
N GLN A 115 -9.55 -0.26 -2.53
CA GLN A 115 -8.24 0.36 -2.56
C GLN A 115 -7.60 0.20 -3.93
N LEU A 116 -6.96 1.26 -4.42
CA LEU A 116 -6.28 1.31 -5.71
C LEU A 116 -4.93 2.03 -5.59
N GLY A 117 -3.94 1.58 -6.35
CA GLY A 117 -2.62 2.20 -6.37
C GLY A 117 -1.54 1.27 -6.92
N ASP A 118 -0.28 1.65 -6.72
CA ASP A 118 0.85 0.94 -7.32
C ASP A 118 1.55 0.05 -6.28
N HIS A 119 2.67 0.48 -5.69
CA HIS A 119 3.28 -0.23 -4.57
C HIS A 119 2.65 0.11 -3.22
N ASP A 120 1.61 0.95 -3.19
CA ASP A 120 0.82 1.30 -2.02
C ASP A 120 -0.60 1.72 -2.42
N ALA A 121 -1.54 1.64 -1.47
CA ALA A 121 -2.91 2.10 -1.68
C ALA A 121 -2.95 3.62 -1.61
N ALA A 122 -3.09 4.25 -2.77
CA ALA A 122 -3.10 5.70 -2.87
C ALA A 122 -4.50 6.29 -3.05
N TYR A 123 -5.44 5.46 -3.49
CA TYR A 123 -6.84 5.80 -3.63
C TYR A 123 -7.68 4.83 -2.79
N GLU A 124 -8.61 5.37 -2.01
CA GLU A 124 -9.58 4.58 -1.25
C GLU A 124 -11.01 5.04 -1.57
N LEU A 125 -11.78 4.17 -2.19
CA LEU A 125 -13.16 4.40 -2.58
C LEU A 125 -14.09 3.71 -1.58
N LYS A 126 -14.81 4.49 -0.77
CA LYS A 126 -15.79 3.95 0.16
C LYS A 126 -17.11 3.68 -0.57
N MET A 127 -17.64 2.47 -0.45
CA MET A 127 -18.90 2.11 -1.10
C MET A 127 -20.06 2.96 -0.57
N ASP A 128 -20.97 3.31 -1.47
CA ASP A 128 -22.19 4.07 -1.21
C ASP A 128 -21.92 5.44 -0.56
N SER A 129 -20.74 6.00 -0.82
CA SER A 129 -20.26 7.27 -0.28
C SER A 129 -19.76 8.17 -1.39
N LEU A 130 -20.07 9.46 -1.31
CA LEU A 130 -19.47 10.48 -2.18
C LEU A 130 -18.07 10.87 -1.71
N THR A 131 -17.63 10.43 -0.54
CA THR A 131 -16.28 10.68 -0.05
C THR A 131 -15.35 9.53 -0.44
N ALA A 132 -14.20 9.90 -1.00
CA ALA A 132 -13.06 9.03 -1.24
C ALA A 132 -11.78 9.64 -0.66
N LEU A 133 -10.72 8.86 -0.56
CA LEU A 133 -9.39 9.37 -0.24
C LEU A 133 -8.48 9.31 -1.47
N LYS A 134 -7.72 10.37 -1.69
CA LYS A 134 -6.59 10.43 -2.60
C LYS A 134 -5.37 10.88 -1.79
N ASP A 135 -4.37 10.03 -1.68
CA ASP A 135 -3.14 10.33 -0.93
C ASP A 135 -3.40 10.74 0.54
N GLU A 136 -4.36 10.07 1.21
CA GLU A 136 -4.95 10.39 2.54
C GLU A 136 -5.81 11.66 2.60
N GLU A 137 -5.90 12.45 1.53
CA GLU A 137 -6.75 13.63 1.48
C GLU A 137 -8.17 13.26 1.06
N SER A 138 -9.16 13.82 1.75
CA SER A 138 -10.57 13.60 1.43
C SER A 138 -10.95 14.34 0.15
N VAL A 139 -11.45 13.60 -0.83
CA VAL A 139 -12.00 14.13 -2.08
C VAL A 139 -13.48 13.80 -2.20
N THR A 140 -14.24 14.69 -2.85
CA THR A 140 -15.67 14.49 -3.11
C THR A 140 -15.86 13.99 -4.54
N LEU A 141 -16.53 12.86 -4.67
CA LEU A 141 -16.89 12.23 -5.93
C LEU A 141 -18.22 12.82 -6.46
N PRO A 142 -18.37 12.96 -7.78
CA PRO A 142 -19.65 13.33 -8.39
C PRO A 142 -20.75 12.29 -8.11
N GLU A 143 -20.36 11.02 -8.04
CA GLU A 143 -21.25 9.88 -7.79
C GLU A 143 -20.55 8.85 -6.90
N SER A 144 -21.33 8.07 -6.15
CA SER A 144 -20.80 7.07 -5.24
C SER A 144 -20.47 5.76 -5.98
N PRO A 145 -19.32 5.12 -5.69
CA PRO A 145 -19.07 3.76 -6.11
C PRO A 145 -20.03 2.82 -5.38
N VAL A 146 -20.40 1.73 -6.05
CA VAL A 146 -21.41 0.80 -5.54
C VAL A 146 -20.90 -0.62 -5.58
N LEU A 147 -21.40 -1.44 -4.67
CA LEU A 147 -21.23 -2.88 -4.75
C LEU A 147 -22.47 -3.49 -5.43
N HIS A 148 -22.30 -4.00 -6.63
CA HIS A 148 -23.38 -4.60 -7.42
C HIS A 148 -22.94 -5.97 -7.93
N ASN A 149 -23.78 -7.00 -7.73
CA ASN A 149 -23.45 -8.40 -8.05
C ASN A 149 -22.10 -8.87 -7.48
N ALA A 150 -21.82 -8.49 -6.22
CA ALA A 150 -20.56 -8.77 -5.53
C ALA A 150 -19.29 -8.21 -6.21
N GLN A 151 -19.45 -7.23 -7.12
CA GLN A 151 -18.35 -6.53 -7.77
C GLN A 151 -18.41 -5.03 -7.47
N VAL A 152 -17.24 -4.45 -7.24
CA VAL A 152 -17.10 -3.00 -7.09
C VAL A 152 -17.29 -2.35 -8.45
N HIS A 153 -18.16 -1.34 -8.49
CA HIS A 153 -18.45 -0.53 -9.66
C HIS A 153 -18.02 0.91 -9.38
N ILE A 154 -17.10 1.42 -10.20
CA ILE A 154 -16.60 2.80 -10.11
C ILE A 154 -17.38 3.67 -11.10
N PRO A 155 -17.98 4.79 -10.67
CA PRO A 155 -18.70 5.67 -11.58
C PRO A 155 -17.76 6.22 -12.64
N VAL A 156 -18.18 6.22 -13.89
CA VAL A 156 -17.39 6.80 -15.00
C VAL A 156 -17.08 8.27 -14.74
N SER A 157 -18.02 9.00 -14.14
CA SER A 157 -17.85 10.40 -13.72
C SER A 157 -16.76 10.57 -12.65
N ALA A 158 -16.57 9.59 -11.77
CA ALA A 158 -15.54 9.61 -10.74
C ALA A 158 -14.14 9.32 -11.30
N VAL A 159 -14.02 8.43 -12.30
CA VAL A 159 -12.72 8.08 -12.92
C VAL A 159 -11.99 9.32 -13.42
N ASN A 160 -12.66 10.18 -14.18
CA ASN A 160 -12.04 11.40 -14.72
C ASN A 160 -11.61 12.38 -13.63
N SER A 161 -12.35 12.45 -12.52
CA SER A 161 -12.03 13.33 -11.39
C SER A 161 -10.91 12.81 -10.49
N LEU A 162 -10.78 11.49 -10.37
CA LEU A 162 -9.84 10.84 -9.46
C LEU A 162 -8.44 10.75 -10.06
N PHE A 163 -8.36 10.45 -11.36
CA PHE A 163 -7.11 10.11 -12.05
C PHE A 163 -6.66 11.12 -13.12
N PRO A 164 -6.88 12.45 -12.99
CA PRO A 164 -6.64 13.39 -14.09
C PRO A 164 -5.15 13.54 -14.46
N GLU A 165 -4.24 13.25 -13.52
CA GLU A 165 -2.80 13.29 -13.76
C GLU A 165 -2.24 11.94 -14.23
N ASP A 166 -3.00 10.87 -14.02
CA ASP A 166 -2.53 9.50 -14.16
C ASP A 166 -2.95 8.89 -15.50
N ILE A 167 -4.18 9.14 -15.95
CA ILE A 167 -4.77 8.58 -17.17
C ILE A 167 -5.67 9.59 -17.89
N SER A 168 -5.79 9.47 -19.20
CA SER A 168 -6.78 10.21 -19.99
C SER A 168 -7.87 9.25 -20.43
N CYS A 169 -9.14 9.57 -20.15
CA CYS A 169 -10.26 8.74 -20.53
C CYS A 169 -11.29 9.50 -21.38
N GLU A 170 -11.86 8.82 -22.36
CA GLU A 170 -12.95 9.30 -23.22
C GLU A 170 -14.08 8.27 -23.22
N VAL A 171 -15.34 8.71 -23.19
CA VAL A 171 -16.49 7.81 -23.34
C VAL A 171 -16.89 7.72 -24.81
N ARG A 172 -16.85 6.52 -25.39
CA ARG A 172 -17.32 6.24 -26.75
C ARG A 172 -18.44 5.20 -26.69
N GLY A 173 -19.69 5.68 -26.75
CA GLY A 173 -20.87 4.83 -26.59
C GLY A 173 -20.96 4.20 -25.20
N ASP A 174 -20.85 2.87 -25.15
CA ASP A 174 -20.84 2.06 -23.92
C ASP A 174 -19.44 1.55 -23.58
N THR A 175 -18.40 2.27 -24.03
CA THR A 175 -17.01 1.97 -23.74
C THR A 175 -16.33 3.20 -23.14
N LEU A 176 -15.56 2.99 -22.09
CA LEU A 176 -14.57 3.95 -21.59
C LEU A 176 -13.23 3.64 -22.25
N VAL A 177 -12.78 4.54 -23.11
CA VAL A 177 -11.49 4.47 -23.80
C VAL A 177 -10.45 5.14 -22.91
N ILE A 178 -9.40 4.41 -22.56
CA ILE A 178 -8.24 4.92 -21.83
C ILE A 178 -7.08 5.02 -22.80
N HIS A 179 -6.48 6.20 -22.89
CA HIS A 179 -5.26 6.39 -23.67
C HIS A 179 -4.05 5.99 -22.82
N ALA A 180 -3.44 4.87 -23.16
CA ALA A 180 -2.24 4.37 -22.50
C ALA A 180 -0.99 5.13 -22.96
N THR A 181 0.07 5.02 -22.19
CA THR A 181 1.36 5.67 -22.52
C THR A 181 2.21 4.71 -23.33
N ASP A 182 2.73 5.16 -24.47
CA ASP A 182 3.56 4.37 -25.40
C ASP A 182 5.00 4.14 -24.90
N THR A 183 5.19 3.75 -23.63
CA THR A 183 6.50 3.34 -23.15
C THR A 183 6.50 1.83 -22.89
N PRO A 184 7.05 1.01 -23.81
CA PRO A 184 7.36 -0.38 -23.49
C PRO A 184 8.49 -0.42 -22.48
N VAL A 185 8.35 -1.26 -21.45
CA VAL A 185 9.28 -1.30 -20.33
C VAL A 185 9.76 -2.73 -20.15
N SER A 186 11.08 -2.91 -20.26
CA SER A 186 11.73 -4.10 -19.71
C SER A 186 11.82 -3.98 -18.18
N GLU A 187 11.12 -4.86 -17.47
CA GLU A 187 11.19 -5.04 -16.01
C GLU A 187 12.35 -5.96 -15.60
N ALA A 188 13.57 -5.69 -16.06
CA ALA A 188 14.72 -6.34 -15.45
C ALA A 188 15.04 -5.63 -14.14
N ILE A 189 14.37 -6.03 -13.06
CA ILE A 189 14.71 -5.64 -11.68
C ILE A 189 16.14 -6.11 -11.32
N ASP A 190 16.64 -7.11 -12.06
CA ASP A 190 17.99 -7.64 -12.03
C ASP A 190 18.78 -7.31 -13.32
N GLY A 191 18.57 -6.12 -13.88
CA GLY A 191 19.49 -5.57 -14.88
C GLY A 191 20.93 -5.49 -14.33
N PRO A 192 21.95 -5.41 -15.19
CA PRO A 192 23.34 -5.39 -14.76
C PRO A 192 23.57 -4.28 -13.73
N GLU A 193 24.38 -4.59 -12.73
CA GLU A 193 24.91 -3.57 -11.83
C GLU A 193 25.89 -2.71 -12.64
N GLU A 194 25.41 -1.57 -13.11
CA GLU A 194 26.25 -0.63 -13.84
C GLU A 194 27.17 0.08 -12.84
N ALA A 195 28.48 -0.05 -13.06
CA ALA A 195 29.47 0.69 -12.29
C ALA A 195 29.15 2.20 -12.30
N ASN A 196 29.59 2.91 -11.27
CA ASN A 196 29.54 4.36 -11.29
C ASN A 196 30.51 4.83 -12.38
N THR A 197 29.98 5.40 -13.45
CA THR A 197 30.75 5.83 -14.63
C THR A 197 31.06 7.32 -14.59
N GLY A 198 30.58 8.03 -13.56
CA GLY A 198 30.58 9.49 -13.51
C GLY A 198 29.48 10.14 -14.36
N SER A 199 28.54 9.35 -14.87
CA SER A 199 27.40 9.82 -15.65
C SER A 199 26.46 10.70 -14.80
N GLU A 200 25.62 11.48 -15.47
CA GLU A 200 24.56 12.24 -14.80
C GLU A 200 23.54 11.32 -14.09
N LEU A 201 23.43 10.06 -14.51
CA LEU A 201 22.51 9.09 -13.93
C LEU A 201 23.11 8.32 -12.74
N ASP A 202 24.34 8.61 -12.34
CA ASP A 202 24.94 7.94 -11.20
C ASP A 202 24.49 8.54 -9.87
N PHE A 203 24.41 7.68 -8.86
CA PHE A 203 24.14 8.08 -7.49
C PHE A 203 25.45 8.37 -6.75
N GLY A 204 25.39 9.29 -5.79
CA GLY A 204 26.55 9.68 -5.00
C GLY A 204 26.21 9.84 -3.52
N ASP A 205 27.09 9.30 -2.68
CA ASP A 205 27.12 9.58 -1.25
C ASP A 205 27.61 11.01 -1.03
N ASP A 206 26.88 11.79 -0.23
CA ASP A 206 27.32 13.10 0.21
C ASP A 206 28.65 12.95 0.98
N PRO A 207 29.74 13.62 0.56
CA PRO A 207 31.00 13.57 1.29
C PRO A 207 30.90 14.14 2.72
N ALA A 208 29.91 14.99 2.98
CA ALA A 208 29.61 15.56 4.29
C ALA A 208 28.51 14.80 5.06
N ASP A 209 28.16 13.58 4.67
CA ASP A 209 27.28 12.72 5.48
C ASP A 209 27.95 12.42 6.84
N PRO A 210 27.37 12.85 7.98
CA PRO A 210 27.94 12.61 9.31
C PRO A 210 27.97 11.12 9.68
N PHE A 211 27.27 10.25 8.96
CA PHE A 211 27.21 8.81 9.18
C PHE A 211 27.96 7.99 8.11
N LYS A 212 28.78 8.64 7.28
CA LYS A 212 29.55 7.97 6.20
C LYS A 212 30.51 6.92 6.76
N GLY A 213 30.55 5.74 6.13
CA GLY A 213 31.49 4.67 6.45
C GLY A 213 31.19 3.84 7.71
N ASP A 214 30.21 4.23 8.53
CA ASP A 214 29.78 3.44 9.69
C ASP A 214 28.82 2.33 9.26
N GLU A 215 29.21 1.05 9.37
CA GLU A 215 28.33 -0.08 9.02
C GLU A 215 27.25 -0.38 10.09
N GLY A 216 27.14 0.47 11.12
CA GLY A 216 26.14 0.34 12.17
C GLY A 216 26.66 -0.58 13.26
N THR A 217 27.50 -0.02 14.14
CA THR A 217 27.72 -0.61 15.46
C THR A 217 26.65 -0.07 16.41
N ASP A 218 25.94 -0.98 17.07
CA ASP A 218 24.75 -0.74 17.90
C ASP A 218 25.07 0.05 19.18
N THR A 219 25.41 1.33 19.04
CA THR A 219 25.54 2.23 20.19
C THR A 219 24.37 3.20 20.18
N GLU A 220 23.30 2.82 20.89
CA GLU A 220 22.25 3.74 21.33
C GLU A 220 22.88 4.75 22.30
N THR A 221 23.56 5.74 21.75
CA THR A 221 23.94 6.94 22.50
C THR A 221 23.19 8.10 21.87
N SER A 222 22.18 8.57 22.60
CA SER A 222 21.56 9.88 22.39
C SER A 222 22.64 10.94 22.59
N ALA A 223 23.33 11.32 21.51
CA ALA A 223 24.16 12.50 21.49
C ALA A 223 23.27 13.68 21.12
N MET A 224 22.69 14.33 22.12
CA MET A 224 22.15 15.67 21.99
C MET A 224 23.33 16.61 21.65
N ALA A 225 23.48 16.97 20.38
CA ALA A 225 24.38 18.06 20.02
C ALA A 225 23.68 19.39 20.37
N SER A 226 24.29 20.14 21.28
CA SER A 226 23.85 21.49 21.68
C SER A 226 23.87 22.48 20.51
N PRO A 227 22.98 23.50 20.53
CA PRO A 227 22.79 24.41 19.42
C PRO A 227 23.86 25.51 19.42
N LEU A 228 24.63 25.61 18.33
CA LEU A 228 25.37 26.82 18.02
C LEU A 228 24.64 27.60 16.93
N LEU A 229 24.05 28.70 17.40
CA LEU A 229 23.48 29.83 16.67
C LEU A 229 24.45 30.38 15.61
N TRP A 230 24.03 30.39 14.35
CA TRP A 230 24.26 31.51 13.45
C TRP A 230 22.98 31.70 12.61
N GLU A 231 22.43 32.91 12.69
CA GLU A 231 21.32 33.41 11.89
C GLU A 231 21.71 33.42 10.41
N GLU A 232 20.91 32.81 9.55
CA GLU A 232 20.50 33.43 8.28
C GLU A 232 19.29 32.70 7.69
N GLU A 233 18.41 33.49 7.08
CA GLU A 233 17.08 33.14 6.60
C GLU A 233 17.09 31.97 5.61
N ASN A 234 16.54 30.83 6.05
CA ASN A 234 15.71 29.97 5.24
C ASN A 234 14.90 29.12 6.21
N VAL A 235 13.58 29.15 6.08
CA VAL A 235 12.66 28.40 6.97
C VAL A 235 12.80 26.91 6.65
N ILE A 236 13.86 26.28 7.14
CA ILE A 236 14.01 24.83 7.11
C ILE A 236 12.92 24.29 8.05
N PRO A 237 11.98 23.45 7.58
CA PRO A 237 11.08 22.77 8.51
C PRO A 237 11.94 22.06 9.54
N VAL A 238 11.73 22.30 10.84
CA VAL A 238 12.57 21.78 11.93
C VAL A 238 12.70 20.26 11.78
N LEU A 239 13.79 19.82 11.15
CA LEU A 239 14.08 18.41 10.92
C LEU A 239 14.58 17.83 12.24
N LYS A 240 14.09 16.64 12.59
CA LYS A 240 14.47 15.99 13.85
C LYS A 240 15.90 15.46 13.76
N ASN A 241 16.69 15.69 14.82
CA ASN A 241 18.01 15.09 14.95
C ASN A 241 17.87 13.62 15.37
N ILE A 242 18.22 12.69 14.48
CA ILE A 242 18.07 11.24 14.63
C ILE A 242 19.40 10.58 14.27
N ASN A 243 19.81 9.59 15.06
CA ASN A 243 20.90 8.72 14.64
C ASN A 243 20.45 7.86 13.43
N MET A 244 20.92 8.20 12.23
CA MET A 244 20.49 7.52 11.01
C MET A 244 20.97 6.07 10.95
N ASN A 245 22.10 5.72 11.57
CA ASN A 245 22.52 4.32 11.68
C ASN A 245 21.52 3.52 12.52
N ALA A 246 21.05 4.07 13.64
CA ALA A 246 20.00 3.44 14.45
C ALA A 246 18.69 3.27 13.67
N LEU A 247 18.29 4.28 12.89
CA LEU A 247 17.11 4.20 12.01
C LEU A 247 17.23 3.09 10.97
N ILE A 248 18.39 2.98 10.31
CA ILE A 248 18.66 1.91 9.35
C ILE A 248 18.69 0.54 10.03
N SER A 249 19.36 0.41 11.19
CA SER A 249 19.37 -0.83 11.98
C SER A 249 17.96 -1.23 12.42
N ARG A 250 17.11 -0.27 12.81
CA ARG A 250 15.70 -0.50 13.11
C ARG A 250 14.96 -1.08 11.91
N GLY A 251 15.15 -0.50 10.73
CA GLY A 251 14.54 -1.00 9.49
C GLY A 251 15.04 -2.41 9.12
N LYS A 252 16.34 -2.68 9.27
CA LYS A 252 16.94 -4.00 8.99
C LYS A 252 16.33 -5.13 9.83
N ARG A 253 15.80 -4.85 11.03
CA ARG A 253 15.09 -5.85 11.84
C ARG A 253 13.84 -6.43 11.17
N TYR A 254 13.33 -5.78 10.13
CA TYR A 254 12.15 -6.21 9.39
C TYR A 254 12.49 -6.87 8.06
N LEU A 255 13.77 -7.13 7.73
CA LEU A 255 14.14 -7.84 6.51
C LEU A 255 13.36 -9.16 6.38
N GLY A 256 12.78 -9.39 5.21
CA GLY A 256 11.94 -10.56 4.92
C GLY A 256 10.50 -10.46 5.41
N VAL A 257 10.08 -9.40 6.11
CA VAL A 257 8.66 -9.18 6.39
C VAL A 257 7.91 -8.99 5.07
N ASP A 258 6.89 -9.82 4.87
CA ASP A 258 6.13 -9.88 3.63
C ASP A 258 5.56 -8.52 3.22
N TYR A 259 5.61 -8.31 1.90
CA TYR A 259 4.94 -7.17 1.29
C TYR A 259 3.42 -7.40 1.27
N MET A 260 2.66 -6.36 1.59
CA MET A 260 1.20 -6.35 1.45
C MET A 260 0.74 -4.99 0.95
N PHE A 261 0.27 -4.95 -0.29
CA PHE A 261 -0.30 -3.76 -0.90
C PHE A 261 -1.38 -3.14 0.00
N GLY A 262 -1.31 -1.82 0.20
CA GLY A 262 -2.29 -1.11 1.02
C GLY A 262 -2.26 -1.51 2.50
N ALA A 263 -1.12 -1.99 2.99
CA ALA A 263 -0.97 -2.46 4.36
C ALA A 263 -1.54 -1.45 5.38
N THR A 264 -2.44 -1.93 6.23
CA THR A 264 -2.81 -1.20 7.45
C THR A 264 -1.59 -1.15 8.38
N PRO A 265 -1.59 -0.30 9.42
CA PRO A 265 -0.46 -0.17 10.33
C PRO A 265 0.09 -1.53 10.78
N TYR A 266 1.42 -1.67 10.82
CA TYR A 266 2.11 -2.94 11.05
C TYR A 266 1.61 -3.72 12.27
N GLN A 267 1.22 -3.02 13.34
CA GLN A 267 0.66 -3.62 14.56
C GLN A 267 -0.61 -4.43 14.31
N ARG A 268 -1.34 -4.13 13.22
CA ARG A 268 -2.56 -4.80 12.81
C ARG A 268 -2.34 -5.84 11.73
N SER A 269 -1.49 -5.53 10.75
CA SER A 269 -1.29 -6.37 9.56
C SER A 269 -0.12 -7.36 9.67
N GLY A 270 0.89 -7.06 10.49
CA GLY A 270 2.16 -7.77 10.52
C GLY A 270 2.97 -7.66 9.22
N ARG A 271 2.57 -6.76 8.29
CA ARG A 271 3.10 -6.66 6.93
C ARG A 271 3.29 -5.20 6.52
N PHE A 272 3.99 -4.97 5.41
CA PHE A 272 4.26 -3.62 4.91
C PHE A 272 4.05 -3.49 3.41
N ASP A 273 3.57 -2.34 2.97
CA ASP A 273 3.88 -1.83 1.63
C ASP A 273 5.05 -0.83 1.67
N CYS A 274 5.44 -0.26 0.53
CA CYS A 274 6.65 0.55 0.45
C CYS A 274 6.61 1.77 1.38
N SER A 275 5.50 2.50 1.40
CA SER A 275 5.32 3.76 2.12
C SER A 275 4.85 3.57 3.56
N SER A 276 4.11 2.50 3.88
CA SER A 276 3.83 2.15 5.28
C SER A 276 5.09 1.69 6.00
N PHE A 277 6.05 1.04 5.32
CA PHE A 277 7.35 0.69 5.88
C PHE A 277 8.15 1.93 6.28
N THR A 278 8.33 2.88 5.37
CA THR A 278 9.05 4.13 5.66
C THR A 278 8.34 4.90 6.78
N LYS A 279 7.01 5.05 6.70
CA LYS A 279 6.20 5.70 7.74
C LYS A 279 6.37 5.06 9.11
N TYR A 280 6.43 3.73 9.18
CA TYR A 280 6.65 3.01 10.43
C TYR A 280 8.05 3.26 11.00
N VAL A 281 9.10 3.08 10.19
CA VAL A 281 10.49 3.21 10.64
C VAL A 281 10.77 4.62 11.15
N PHE A 282 10.36 5.65 10.40
CA PHE A 282 10.49 7.05 10.80
C PHE A 282 9.59 7.42 11.99
N GLY A 283 8.39 6.85 12.06
CA GLY A 283 7.44 7.07 13.14
C GLY A 283 7.95 6.63 14.51
N VAL A 284 8.77 5.59 14.59
CA VAL A 284 9.44 5.15 15.84
C VAL A 284 10.34 6.24 16.41
N TYR A 285 10.95 7.06 15.56
CA TYR A 285 11.77 8.21 15.95
C TYR A 285 10.98 9.53 15.94
N GLY A 286 9.65 9.43 15.88
CA GLY A 286 8.73 10.56 15.96
C GLY A 286 8.62 11.40 14.68
N VAL A 287 9.20 10.99 13.55
CA VAL A 287 9.01 11.68 12.27
C VAL A 287 7.73 11.19 11.64
N LYS A 288 6.77 12.10 11.44
CA LYS A 288 5.47 11.78 10.86
C LYS A 288 5.52 11.89 9.34
N LEU A 289 5.49 10.75 8.68
CA LEU A 289 5.36 10.66 7.23
C LEU A 289 3.90 10.45 6.82
N ASN A 290 3.53 10.99 5.67
CA ASN A 290 2.27 10.71 4.99
C ASN A 290 2.23 9.24 4.57
N ARG A 291 1.04 8.68 4.37
CA ARG A 291 0.88 7.24 4.13
C ARG A 291 1.35 6.80 2.76
N THR A 292 1.26 7.64 1.73
CA THR A 292 1.58 7.25 0.36
C THR A 292 2.96 7.74 -0.06
N ALA A 293 3.60 7.01 -0.97
CA ALA A 293 4.90 7.39 -1.52
C ALA A 293 4.83 8.76 -2.22
N ARG A 294 3.73 9.05 -2.94
CA ARG A 294 3.48 10.36 -3.57
C ARG A 294 3.45 11.49 -2.55
N ALA A 295 2.67 11.32 -1.48
CA ALA A 295 2.57 12.34 -0.44
C ALA A 295 3.87 12.47 0.36
N GLN A 296 4.63 11.39 0.56
CA GLN A 296 5.96 11.48 1.17
C GLN A 296 6.95 12.25 0.29
N ALA A 297 6.84 12.15 -1.04
CA ALA A 297 7.71 12.85 -1.99
C ALA A 297 7.56 14.37 -1.99
N THR A 298 6.57 14.92 -1.28
CA THR A 298 6.38 16.35 -1.06
C THR A 298 6.88 16.82 0.31
N GLN A 299 7.25 15.92 1.21
CA GLN A 299 7.70 16.24 2.56
C GLN A 299 9.23 16.45 2.62
N GLY A 300 9.68 17.38 3.45
CA GLY A 300 11.10 17.62 3.72
C GLY A 300 11.81 18.42 2.62
N VAL A 301 13.15 18.39 2.66
CA VAL A 301 14.02 19.16 1.77
C VAL A 301 14.43 18.32 0.56
N ALA A 302 14.47 18.92 -0.63
CA ALA A 302 14.95 18.24 -1.85
C ALA A 302 16.43 17.84 -1.71
N VAL A 303 16.75 16.61 -2.12
CA VAL A 303 18.13 16.11 -2.17
C VAL A 303 18.47 15.70 -3.60
N SER A 304 19.63 16.15 -4.08
CA SER A 304 20.14 15.74 -5.39
C SER A 304 20.64 14.29 -5.32
N ARG A 305 20.55 13.57 -6.43
CA ARG A 305 21.02 12.16 -6.51
C ARG A 305 22.50 11.96 -6.16
N LYS A 306 23.29 13.04 -6.21
CA LYS A 306 24.74 13.06 -5.93
C LYS A 306 25.08 13.38 -4.48
N ASN A 307 24.10 13.83 -3.69
CA ASN A 307 24.27 14.27 -2.30
C ASN A 307 23.37 13.45 -1.35
N LEU A 308 23.21 12.15 -1.63
CA LEU A 308 22.41 11.28 -0.78
C LEU A 308 23.12 11.02 0.54
N ARG A 309 22.37 11.07 1.64
CA ARG A 309 22.79 10.72 2.99
C ARG A 309 21.92 9.60 3.53
N LYS A 310 22.46 8.81 4.46
CA LYS A 310 21.66 7.80 5.17
C LYS A 310 20.37 8.42 5.72
N GLY A 311 19.25 7.73 5.51
CA GLY A 311 17.94 8.21 5.91
C GLY A 311 17.21 9.07 4.86
N ASP A 312 17.85 9.46 3.76
CA ASP A 312 17.13 10.13 2.68
C ASP A 312 16.09 9.18 2.06
N LEU A 313 14.88 9.68 1.83
CA LEU A 313 13.84 8.95 1.12
C LEU A 313 14.03 9.10 -0.38
N MET A 314 14.10 7.99 -1.11
CA MET A 314 14.26 7.94 -2.56
C MET A 314 12.94 7.56 -3.23
N PHE A 315 12.53 8.29 -4.25
CA PHE A 315 11.24 8.12 -4.93
C PHE A 315 11.41 7.78 -6.40
N PHE A 316 10.61 6.83 -6.87
CA PHE A 316 10.71 6.25 -8.21
C PHE A 316 9.33 6.19 -8.88
N TYR A 317 9.29 6.33 -10.21
CA TYR A 317 8.09 5.98 -10.97
C TYR A 317 8.07 4.48 -11.26
N VAL A 318 6.87 3.95 -11.53
CA VAL A 318 6.73 2.59 -12.05
C VAL A 318 6.41 2.65 -13.54
N PRO A 319 7.30 2.12 -14.39
CA PRO A 319 7.17 2.31 -15.82
C PRO A 319 5.88 1.72 -16.41
N GLY A 320 5.35 2.36 -17.46
CA GLY A 320 4.18 1.86 -18.21
C GLY A 320 2.84 2.00 -17.48
N ARG A 321 2.81 2.65 -16.31
CA ARG A 321 1.61 2.77 -15.46
C ARG A 321 0.86 4.10 -15.61
N PHE A 322 1.57 5.20 -15.74
CA PHE A 322 0.99 6.55 -15.77
C PHE A 322 1.25 7.20 -17.12
N LYS A 323 0.40 8.18 -17.47
CA LYS A 323 0.54 9.05 -18.67
C LYS A 323 1.96 9.56 -18.89
N THR A 324 2.71 9.74 -17.81
CA THR A 324 4.12 10.14 -17.86
C THR A 324 4.92 9.36 -16.83
N ASN A 325 6.21 9.15 -17.12
CA ASN A 325 7.18 8.59 -16.17
C ASN A 325 7.60 9.64 -15.10
N ARG A 326 6.64 10.38 -14.53
CA ARG A 326 6.87 11.48 -13.58
C ARG A 326 6.11 11.31 -12.26
N THR A 327 5.14 10.40 -12.22
CA THR A 327 4.35 10.10 -11.03
C THR A 327 5.11 9.12 -10.14
N VAL A 328 5.18 9.42 -8.84
CA VAL A 328 5.81 8.54 -7.85
C VAL A 328 4.93 7.30 -7.65
N GLY A 329 5.53 6.11 -7.75
CA GLY A 329 4.90 4.82 -7.49
C GLY A 329 5.60 4.01 -6.40
N HIS A 330 6.86 4.33 -6.07
CA HIS A 330 7.64 3.59 -5.07
C HIS A 330 8.55 4.48 -4.23
N VAL A 331 8.81 4.06 -2.99
CA VAL A 331 9.73 4.73 -2.05
C VAL A 331 10.68 3.75 -1.35
N GLY A 332 11.91 4.17 -1.10
CA GLY A 332 12.90 3.46 -0.29
C GLY A 332 13.72 4.41 0.59
N ILE A 333 14.41 3.86 1.60
CA ILE A 333 15.32 4.60 2.48
C ILE A 333 16.75 4.39 2.01
N TYR A 334 17.45 5.46 1.64
CA TYR A 334 18.87 5.38 1.34
C TYR A 334 19.66 4.99 2.59
N MET A 335 20.50 3.98 2.48
CA MET A 335 21.27 3.45 3.62
C MET A 335 22.78 3.61 3.48
N GLY A 336 23.21 4.45 2.54
CA GLY A 336 24.62 4.62 2.18
C GLY A 336 25.12 3.50 1.26
N ASN A 337 26.35 3.66 0.77
CA ASN A 337 27.05 2.67 -0.03
C ASN A 337 26.25 2.22 -1.26
N GLN A 338 25.51 3.14 -1.90
CA GLN A 338 24.70 2.88 -3.09
C GLN A 338 23.63 1.79 -2.86
N ARG A 339 23.08 1.72 -1.64
CA ARG A 339 22.02 0.77 -1.29
C ARG A 339 20.80 1.49 -0.73
N MET A 340 19.64 0.89 -0.94
CA MET A 340 18.39 1.30 -0.31
C MET A 340 17.73 0.13 0.42
N LEU A 341 17.07 0.45 1.53
CA LEU A 341 16.20 -0.43 2.29
C LEU A 341 14.74 -0.08 1.97
N HIS A 342 13.95 -1.05 1.51
CA HIS A 342 12.59 -0.81 1.04
C HIS A 342 11.72 -2.08 1.15
N SER A 343 10.39 -1.92 1.15
CA SER A 343 9.44 -3.05 1.00
C SER A 343 8.89 -3.06 -0.43
N SER A 344 8.97 -4.20 -1.12
CA SER A 344 8.56 -4.33 -2.53
C SER A 344 8.16 -5.79 -2.83
N PRO A 345 7.27 -6.05 -3.80
CA PRO A 345 6.93 -7.41 -4.21
C PRO A 345 8.05 -8.11 -5.00
N LYS A 346 9.00 -7.35 -5.55
CA LYS A 346 10.14 -7.86 -6.32
C LYS A 346 11.44 -7.11 -5.97
N PRO A 347 12.63 -7.71 -6.14
CA PRO A 347 12.85 -9.11 -6.58
C PRO A 347 12.48 -10.15 -5.51
N GLN A 348 12.54 -9.78 -4.23
CA GLN A 348 12.05 -10.60 -3.12
C GLN A 348 10.75 -10.00 -2.59
N ASN A 349 9.77 -10.83 -2.25
CA ASN A 349 8.50 -10.34 -1.71
C ASN A 349 8.69 -9.87 -0.26
N GLY A 350 8.80 -8.56 -0.03
CA GLY A 350 8.91 -7.98 1.31
C GLY A 350 9.99 -6.92 1.46
N VAL A 351 10.34 -6.68 2.73
CA VAL A 351 11.42 -5.77 3.11
C VAL A 351 12.77 -6.35 2.70
N GLN A 352 13.50 -5.61 1.89
CA GLN A 352 14.75 -6.04 1.30
C GLN A 352 15.71 -4.87 1.11
N ILE A 353 16.97 -5.21 0.80
CA ILE A 353 18.01 -4.24 0.48
C ILE A 353 18.41 -4.43 -0.97
N THR A 354 18.36 -3.36 -1.75
CA THR A 354 18.71 -3.38 -3.17
C THR A 354 19.80 -2.34 -3.47
N ASN A 355 20.70 -2.70 -4.39
CA ASN A 355 21.66 -1.77 -4.97
C ASN A 355 20.94 -0.80 -5.92
N ILE A 356 21.07 0.51 -5.68
CA ILE A 356 20.39 1.54 -6.49
C ILE A 356 21.06 1.78 -7.85
N ASN A 357 22.26 1.23 -8.09
CA ASN A 357 22.95 1.36 -9.37
C ASN A 357 22.43 0.41 -10.45
N LYS A 358 21.54 -0.53 -10.12
CA LYS A 358 20.88 -1.33 -11.16
C LYS A 358 20.18 -0.42 -12.16
N ALA A 359 20.22 -0.79 -13.44
CA ALA A 359 19.65 -0.01 -14.54
C ALA A 359 18.20 0.43 -14.28
N TYR A 360 17.38 -0.46 -13.67
CA TYR A 360 16.00 -0.15 -13.30
C TYR A 360 15.91 1.07 -12.36
N TRP A 361 16.67 1.11 -11.27
CA TRP A 361 16.60 2.19 -10.28
C TRP A 361 17.20 3.49 -10.80
N LYS A 362 18.30 3.44 -11.58
CA LYS A 362 18.85 4.63 -12.25
C LYS A 362 17.83 5.27 -13.20
N ARG A 363 17.13 4.44 -13.99
CA ARG A 363 16.12 4.86 -14.97
C ARG A 363 14.83 5.38 -14.34
N THR A 364 14.40 4.77 -13.24
CA THR A 364 13.10 5.05 -12.60
C THR A 364 13.14 6.16 -11.56
N TYR A 365 14.33 6.60 -11.16
CA TYR A 365 14.52 7.63 -10.16
C TYR A 365 13.87 8.96 -10.55
N LEU A 366 13.09 9.53 -9.63
CA LEU A 366 12.45 10.83 -9.79
C LEU A 366 13.11 11.90 -8.93
N ARG A 367 13.25 11.64 -7.63
CA ARG A 367 13.72 12.62 -6.64
C ARG A 367 14.04 11.96 -5.30
N SER A 368 14.71 12.70 -4.43
CA SER A 368 14.92 12.32 -3.04
C SER A 368 14.53 13.44 -2.08
N ARG A 369 14.16 13.07 -0.85
CA ARG A 369 13.80 13.99 0.23
C ARG A 369 14.51 13.67 1.53
N ARG A 370 14.98 14.71 2.21
CA ARG A 370 15.50 14.65 3.57
C ARG A 370 14.44 15.15 4.55
N VAL A 371 14.05 14.28 5.49
CA VAL A 371 12.96 14.53 6.45
C VAL A 371 13.43 14.58 7.90
N ALA A 372 14.71 14.33 8.13
CA ALA A 372 15.39 14.34 9.41
C ALA A 372 16.91 14.55 9.18
N TYR A 373 17.64 14.96 10.21
CA TYR A 373 19.11 15.10 10.20
C TYR A 373 19.77 14.15 11.17
#